data_AF-A0A257ASK3-F1
#
_entry.id   AF-A0A257ASK3-F1
#
_cell.length_a   1.000
_cell.length_b   1.000
_cell.length_c   1.000
_cell.angle_alpha   90.00
_cell.angle_beta   90.00
_cell.angle_gamma   90.00
#
_symmetry.space_group_name_H-M   'P 1'
#
loop_
_entity.id
_entity.type
_entity.pdbx_description
1 polymer ?
#
loop_
_entity_poly.entity_id
_entity_poly.type
_entity_poly.pdbx_seq_one_letter_code
_entity_poly.pdbx_strand_id
1 'polypeptide(L)'
;MKLKETYGRAKSRRRESEVERAVSSVIGIILMIAVTVVIAVVVAAVSYGLISVATTTPRAALILEGCVAGGKNITLIHYGGETIKNAFKDGRSADYQGWDALQVKINGKIFDISAGGLGEDIGLNGVFIGTTGQRADWKTKWAGASFETGDVLVLVLKKKLKSGDSVTLIFTPSDDLLQRVKVV
;
A
#
# COMPACT_ATOMS: atom_id res chain seq x y z
N MET A 1 -8.32 27.66 76.53
CA MET A 1 -7.34 26.85 75.76
C MET A 1 -7.89 26.35 74.42
N LYS A 2 -9.14 25.85 74.33
CA LYS A 2 -9.81 25.38 73.09
C LYS A 2 -9.86 26.37 71.90
N LEU A 3 -9.88 27.69 72.13
CA LEU A 3 -9.97 28.69 71.06
C LEU A 3 -8.69 28.84 70.22
N LYS A 4 -7.51 28.50 70.76
CA LYS A 4 -6.24 28.58 70.01
C LYS A 4 -6.06 27.40 69.05
N GLU A 5 -6.59 26.21 69.40
CA GLU A 5 -6.57 25.03 68.53
C GLU A 5 -7.50 25.18 67.31
N THR A 6 -8.70 25.74 67.50
CA THR A 6 -9.67 25.94 66.41
C THR A 6 -9.18 27.01 65.42
N TYR A 7 -8.54 28.08 65.92
CA TYR A 7 -7.97 29.14 65.08
C TYR A 7 -6.76 28.64 64.26
N GLY A 8 -5.93 27.76 64.84
CA GLY A 8 -4.82 27.12 64.13
C GLY A 8 -5.29 26.21 62.98
N ARG A 9 -6.37 25.44 63.22
CA ARG A 9 -6.94 24.50 62.24
C ARG A 9 -7.67 25.18 61.07
N ALA A 10 -8.24 26.36 61.28
CA ALA A 10 -8.84 27.17 60.21
C ALA A 10 -7.78 27.83 59.30
N LYS A 11 -6.63 28.23 59.86
CA LYS A 11 -5.52 28.84 59.11
C LYS A 11 -4.71 27.83 58.30
N SER A 12 -4.68 26.55 58.68
CA SER A 12 -4.03 25.50 57.87
C SER A 12 -4.86 25.13 56.63
N ARG A 13 -6.19 24.99 56.79
CA ARG A 13 -7.11 24.66 55.68
C ARG A 13 -7.15 25.72 54.57
N ARG A 14 -7.06 27.02 54.92
CA ARG A 14 -7.00 28.08 53.91
C ARG A 14 -5.73 28.00 53.05
N ARG A 15 -4.59 27.65 53.67
CA ARG A 15 -3.32 27.50 52.94
C ARG A 15 -3.33 26.28 52.01
N GLU A 16 -3.91 25.15 52.42
CA GLU A 16 -4.10 24.01 51.52
C GLU A 16 -4.95 24.39 50.29
N SER A 17 -6.05 25.12 50.48
CA SER A 17 -6.92 25.52 49.37
C SER A 17 -6.30 26.54 48.41
N GLU A 18 -5.40 27.41 48.90
CA GLU A 18 -4.65 28.34 48.05
C GLU A 18 -3.56 27.62 47.26
N VAL A 19 -2.89 26.63 47.87
CA VAL A 19 -1.92 25.78 47.20
C VAL A 19 -2.61 24.93 46.12
N GLU A 20 -3.76 24.33 46.38
CA GLU A 20 -4.52 23.57 45.36
C GLU A 20 -4.97 24.45 44.18
N ARG A 21 -5.44 25.68 44.45
CA ARG A 21 -5.81 26.64 43.40
C ARG A 21 -4.60 27.05 42.56
N ALA A 22 -3.45 27.27 43.18
CA ALA A 22 -2.21 27.59 42.47
C ALA A 22 -1.69 26.41 41.62
N VAL A 23 -1.84 25.18 42.13
CA VAL A 23 -1.40 23.94 41.45
C VAL A 23 -2.30 23.61 40.24
N SER A 24 -3.58 24.00 40.25
CA SER A 24 -4.49 23.80 39.10
C SER A 24 -4.17 24.65 37.86
N SER A 25 -3.71 25.90 38.05
CA SER A 25 -3.44 26.82 36.94
C SER A 25 -2.24 26.37 36.09
N VAL A 26 -1.22 25.80 36.73
CA VAL A 26 0.02 25.37 36.07
C VAL A 26 -0.10 23.95 35.54
N ILE A 27 -0.77 23.05 36.27
CA ILE A 27 -0.99 21.67 35.80
C ILE A 27 -1.84 21.64 34.54
N GLY A 28 -2.86 22.50 34.41
CA GLY A 28 -3.66 22.60 33.19
C GLY A 28 -2.82 22.98 31.96
N ILE A 29 -1.89 23.93 32.12
CA ILE A 29 -1.00 24.37 31.05
C ILE A 29 -0.02 23.25 30.67
N ILE A 30 0.60 22.59 31.66
CA ILE A 30 1.52 21.48 31.41
C ILE A 30 0.80 20.34 30.70
N LEU A 31 -0.42 19.99 31.11
CA LEU A 31 -1.23 18.97 30.45
C LEU A 31 -1.59 19.34 29.01
N MET A 32 -1.98 20.60 28.78
CA MET A 32 -2.30 21.08 27.43
C MET A 32 -1.07 20.99 26.50
N ILE A 33 0.09 21.42 26.99
CA ILE A 33 1.35 21.35 26.23
C ILE A 33 1.73 19.88 25.99
N ALA A 34 1.62 19.02 27.00
CA ALA A 34 1.96 17.61 26.86
C ALA A 34 1.13 16.91 25.78
N VAL A 35 -0.21 17.07 25.80
CA VAL A 35 -1.08 16.43 24.81
C VAL A 35 -0.84 17.00 23.41
N THR A 36 -0.68 18.30 23.26
CA THR A 36 -0.43 18.93 21.96
C THR A 36 0.91 18.50 21.36
N VAL A 37 1.97 18.40 22.17
CA VAL A 37 3.28 17.91 21.74
C VAL A 37 3.20 16.46 21.28
N VAL A 38 2.48 15.60 22.02
CA VAL A 38 2.28 14.19 21.61
C VAL A 38 1.53 14.10 20.28
N ILE A 39 0.41 14.81 20.13
CA ILE A 39 -0.36 14.82 18.87
C ILE A 39 0.50 15.35 17.71
N ALA A 40 1.24 16.44 17.92
CA ALA A 40 2.10 17.03 16.89
C ALA A 40 3.19 16.06 16.43
N VAL A 41 3.86 15.36 17.36
CA VAL A 41 4.88 14.36 17.04
C VAL A 41 4.28 13.18 16.29
N VAL A 42 3.10 12.69 16.69
CA VAL A 42 2.43 11.57 16.02
C VAL A 42 2.00 11.94 14.60
N VAL A 43 1.38 13.12 14.42
CA VAL A 43 0.97 13.60 13.09
C VAL A 43 2.19 13.84 12.21
N ALA A 44 3.27 14.39 12.75
CA ALA A 44 4.53 14.55 12.03
C ALA A 44 5.09 13.17 11.62
N ALA A 45 5.15 12.20 12.53
CA ALA A 45 5.67 10.86 12.24
C ALA A 45 4.85 10.14 11.15
N VAL A 46 3.53 10.29 11.14
CA VAL A 46 2.67 9.76 10.06
C VAL A 46 2.92 10.51 8.74
N SER A 47 2.99 11.85 8.77
CA SER A 47 3.18 12.68 7.57
C SER A 47 4.55 12.49 6.92
N TYR A 48 5.58 12.26 7.72
CA TYR A 48 6.93 11.93 7.26
C TYR A 48 7.12 10.44 6.94
N GLY A 49 6.09 9.61 7.09
CA GLY A 49 6.16 8.18 6.77
C GLY A 49 7.02 7.34 7.73
N LEU A 50 7.34 7.85 8.92
CA LEU A 50 8.02 7.10 9.98
C LEU A 50 7.11 6.03 10.61
N ILE A 51 5.79 6.23 10.46
CA ILE A 51 4.75 5.26 10.82
C ILE A 51 4.00 4.95 9.53
N SER A 52 4.05 3.70 9.05
CA SER A 52 3.25 3.27 7.90
C SER A 52 1.78 3.17 8.33
N VAL A 53 0.93 4.04 7.78
CA VAL A 53 -0.51 3.83 7.83
C VAL A 53 -0.80 2.62 6.93
N ALA A 54 -1.66 1.71 7.39
CA ALA A 54 -2.06 0.54 6.61
C ALA A 54 -2.41 0.96 5.18
N THR A 55 -1.70 0.39 4.21
CA THR A 55 -1.95 0.59 2.79
C THR A 55 -3.33 0.01 2.49
N THR A 56 -4.27 0.87 2.10
CA THR A 56 -5.62 0.44 1.75
C THR A 56 -5.61 -0.08 0.32
N THR A 57 -6.18 -1.26 0.13
CA THR A 57 -6.29 -1.89 -1.18
C THR A 57 -7.26 -1.11 -2.06
N PRO A 58 -6.85 -0.76 -3.30
CA PRO A 58 -7.65 0.09 -4.16
C PRO A 58 -8.96 -0.60 -4.55
N ARG A 59 -10.05 0.17 -4.55
CA ARG A 59 -11.36 -0.26 -5.01
C ARG A 59 -11.46 -0.10 -6.53
N ALA A 60 -10.72 -0.94 -7.25
CA ALA A 60 -10.70 -0.98 -8.71
C ALA A 60 -11.59 -2.13 -9.25
N ALA A 61 -12.34 -1.85 -10.31
CA ALA A 61 -13.06 -2.86 -11.09
C ALA A 61 -12.14 -3.36 -12.21
N LEU A 62 -11.69 -4.62 -12.07
CA LEU A 62 -10.70 -5.23 -12.94
C LEU A 62 -11.31 -6.43 -13.66
N ILE A 63 -10.98 -6.58 -14.94
CA ILE A 63 -11.47 -7.68 -15.77
C ILE A 63 -10.27 -8.46 -16.29
N LEU A 64 -10.29 -9.78 -16.07
CA LEU A 64 -9.30 -10.72 -16.61
C LEU A 64 -9.93 -11.54 -17.73
N GLU A 65 -9.36 -11.45 -18.92
CA GLU A 65 -9.76 -12.16 -20.13
C GLU A 65 -8.61 -13.04 -20.66
N GLY A 66 -8.92 -13.97 -21.57
CA GLY A 66 -7.91 -14.84 -22.19
C GLY A 66 -7.42 -16.00 -21.30
N CYS A 67 -7.99 -16.16 -20.10
CA CYS A 67 -7.72 -17.28 -19.18
C CYS A 67 -8.37 -18.60 -19.66
N VAL A 68 -8.00 -19.07 -20.85
CA VAL A 68 -8.55 -20.29 -21.49
C VAL A 68 -7.49 -21.36 -21.66
N ALA A 69 -7.88 -22.64 -21.54
CA ALA A 69 -6.96 -23.75 -21.78
C ALA A 69 -6.38 -23.70 -23.21
N GLY A 70 -5.07 -23.89 -23.33
CA GLY A 70 -4.35 -23.78 -24.60
C GLY A 70 -3.98 -22.35 -25.01
N GLY A 71 -4.54 -21.33 -24.34
CA GLY A 71 -4.22 -19.92 -24.53
C GLY A 71 -2.83 -19.56 -24.00
N LYS A 72 -2.21 -18.55 -24.61
CA LYS A 72 -0.96 -17.94 -24.13
C LYS A 72 -1.12 -16.51 -23.65
N ASN A 73 -2.22 -15.86 -24.00
CA ASN A 73 -2.41 -14.43 -23.77
C ASN A 73 -3.43 -14.23 -22.68
N ILE A 74 -3.08 -13.45 -21.66
CA ILE A 74 -3.99 -12.99 -20.62
C ILE A 74 -4.11 -11.48 -20.76
N THR A 75 -5.32 -10.97 -20.79
CA THR A 75 -5.59 -9.53 -20.85
C THR A 75 -6.21 -9.10 -19.53
N LEU A 76 -5.64 -8.07 -18.92
CA LEU A 76 -6.16 -7.40 -17.74
C LEU A 76 -6.62 -6.00 -18.16
N ILE A 77 -7.88 -5.68 -17.89
CA ILE A 77 -8.50 -4.40 -18.25
C ILE A 77 -8.91 -3.69 -16.97
N HIS A 78 -8.52 -2.43 -16.84
CA HIS A 78 -9.03 -1.56 -15.78
C HIS A 78 -10.37 -0.94 -16.19
N TYR A 79 -11.46 -1.55 -15.75
CA TYR A 79 -12.80 -1.14 -16.18
C TYR A 79 -13.29 0.14 -15.48
N GLY A 80 -12.91 0.37 -14.22
CA GLY A 80 -13.32 1.54 -13.47
C GLY A 80 -12.82 1.56 -12.02
N GLY A 81 -13.14 2.60 -11.26
CA GLY A 81 -12.80 2.71 -9.84
C GLY A 81 -11.47 3.42 -9.58
N GLU A 82 -10.84 3.11 -8.45
CA GLU A 82 -9.61 3.77 -8.01
C GLU A 82 -8.38 3.36 -8.82
N THR A 83 -7.55 4.34 -9.19
CA THR A 83 -6.26 4.11 -9.85
C THR A 83 -5.29 3.34 -8.97
N ILE A 84 -4.65 2.32 -9.54
CA ILE A 84 -3.55 1.60 -8.89
C ILE A 84 -2.25 2.37 -9.16
N LYS A 85 -1.88 3.22 -8.22
CA LYS A 85 -0.67 4.05 -8.31
C LYS A 85 0.59 3.20 -8.22
N ASN A 86 1.63 3.59 -8.97
CA ASN A 86 2.91 2.88 -9.04
C ASN A 86 2.68 1.38 -9.30
N ALA A 87 1.88 1.03 -10.31
CA ALA A 87 1.62 -0.37 -10.63
C ALA A 87 2.90 -1.09 -11.11
N PHE A 88 3.81 -0.34 -11.72
CA PHE A 88 5.06 -0.83 -12.33
C PHE A 88 6.27 -0.03 -11.85
N LYS A 89 7.43 -0.68 -11.74
CA LYS A 89 8.72 -0.05 -11.37
C LYS A 89 9.82 -0.32 -12.39
N ASP A 90 10.90 0.46 -12.27
CA ASP A 90 12.11 0.25 -13.05
C ASP A 90 12.70 -1.15 -12.76
N GLY A 91 12.74 -2.00 -13.78
CA GLY A 91 13.16 -3.40 -13.72
C GLY A 91 14.68 -3.61 -13.64
N ARG A 92 15.43 -2.73 -12.98
CA ARG A 92 16.91 -2.85 -12.91
C ARG A 92 17.43 -3.75 -11.76
N SER A 93 16.58 -4.20 -10.84
CA SER A 93 17.00 -5.17 -9.81
C SER A 93 16.70 -6.59 -10.24
N ALA A 94 17.63 -7.51 -9.96
CA ALA A 94 17.48 -8.95 -10.24
C ALA A 94 16.24 -9.57 -9.56
N ASP A 95 15.75 -8.94 -8.50
CA ASP A 95 14.64 -9.42 -7.67
C ASP A 95 13.27 -8.97 -8.17
N TYR A 96 13.24 -7.97 -9.05
CA TYR A 96 12.02 -7.25 -9.35
C TYR A 96 11.79 -7.15 -10.85
N GLN A 97 10.88 -8.00 -11.29
CA GLN A 97 10.47 -8.24 -12.67
C GLN A 97 9.55 -7.11 -13.18
N GLY A 98 9.87 -5.87 -12.79
CA GLY A 98 9.20 -4.60 -13.09
C GLY A 98 7.76 -4.40 -12.59
N TRP A 99 7.25 -5.33 -11.80
CA TRP A 99 6.05 -5.14 -10.97
C TRP A 99 6.34 -4.30 -9.74
N ASP A 100 5.41 -3.42 -9.38
CA ASP A 100 5.44 -2.69 -8.11
C ASP A 100 4.13 -2.92 -7.35
N ALA A 101 3.22 -1.96 -7.25
CA ALA A 101 1.98 -2.09 -6.49
C ALA A 101 1.02 -3.14 -7.06
N LEU A 102 1.12 -3.45 -8.36
CA LEU A 102 0.33 -4.46 -9.04
C LEU A 102 1.20 -5.68 -9.35
N GLN A 103 0.64 -6.88 -9.22
CA GLN A 103 1.34 -8.09 -9.61
C GLN A 103 0.40 -9.20 -10.07
N VAL A 104 0.79 -9.90 -11.13
CA VAL A 104 0.08 -11.09 -11.63
C VAL A 104 0.86 -12.35 -11.25
N LYS A 105 0.15 -13.34 -10.69
CA LYS A 105 0.67 -14.67 -10.38
C LYS A 105 -0.10 -15.75 -11.13
N ILE A 106 0.61 -16.75 -11.64
CA ILE A 106 0.03 -17.94 -12.27
C ILE A 106 0.44 -19.15 -11.45
N ASN A 107 -0.54 -19.87 -10.90
CA ASN A 107 -0.32 -20.97 -9.95
C ASN A 107 0.59 -20.58 -8.78
N GLY A 108 0.44 -19.34 -8.29
CA GLY A 108 1.25 -18.81 -7.19
C GLY A 108 2.64 -18.30 -7.57
N LYS A 109 3.13 -18.54 -8.80
CA LYS A 109 4.40 -17.99 -9.29
C LYS A 109 4.18 -16.65 -9.98
N ILE A 110 5.06 -15.69 -9.71
CA ILE A 110 5.03 -14.35 -10.32
C ILE A 110 5.19 -14.45 -11.84
N PHE A 111 4.37 -13.72 -12.59
CA PHE A 111 4.58 -13.56 -14.03
C PHE A 111 5.83 -12.73 -14.27
N ASP A 112 6.75 -13.22 -15.09
CA ASP A 112 8.00 -12.53 -15.34
C ASP A 112 8.60 -12.87 -16.69
N ILE A 113 9.24 -11.90 -17.31
CA ILE A 113 9.86 -12.07 -18.63
C ILE A 113 11.35 -12.42 -18.56
N SER A 114 11.86 -12.87 -17.39
CA SER A 114 13.25 -13.33 -17.31
C SER A 114 13.46 -14.57 -18.17
N ALA A 115 14.70 -14.97 -18.46
CA ALA A 115 14.99 -16.15 -19.28
C ALA A 115 14.29 -17.42 -18.76
N GLY A 116 14.30 -17.64 -17.43
CA GLY A 116 13.60 -18.76 -16.76
C GLY A 116 12.17 -18.46 -16.32
N GLY A 117 11.66 -17.28 -16.69
CA GLY A 117 10.35 -16.77 -16.29
C GLY A 117 9.17 -17.40 -17.02
N LEU A 118 7.97 -17.03 -16.56
CA LEU A 118 6.70 -17.49 -17.14
C LEU A 118 6.32 -16.78 -18.46
N GLY A 119 6.71 -15.52 -18.60
CA GLY A 119 6.33 -14.62 -19.67
C GLY A 119 7.33 -14.56 -20.80
N GLU A 120 6.81 -14.39 -22.01
CA GLU A 120 7.54 -14.08 -23.24
C GLU A 120 7.59 -12.56 -23.44
N ASP A 121 6.40 -11.93 -23.38
CA ASP A 121 6.20 -10.48 -23.53
C ASP A 121 5.16 -9.95 -22.53
N ILE A 122 5.22 -8.64 -22.25
CA ILE A 122 4.20 -7.89 -21.52
C ILE A 122 3.87 -6.61 -22.27
N GLY A 123 2.59 -6.26 -22.35
CA GLY A 123 2.08 -5.08 -23.05
C GLY A 123 1.24 -4.19 -22.13
N LEU A 124 1.37 -2.87 -22.24
CA LEU A 124 0.50 -1.88 -21.61
C LEU A 124 0.07 -0.89 -22.69
N ASN A 125 -1.23 -0.76 -22.89
CA ASN A 125 -1.82 0.16 -23.86
C ASN A 125 -1.21 0.01 -25.27
N GLY A 126 -0.95 -1.24 -25.69
CA GLY A 126 -0.40 -1.59 -27.00
C GLY A 126 1.12 -1.44 -27.14
N VAL A 127 1.80 -0.90 -26.15
CA VAL A 127 3.27 -0.88 -26.09
C VAL A 127 3.72 -2.21 -25.51
N PHE A 128 4.62 -2.95 -26.15
CA PHE A 128 5.11 -4.24 -25.67
C PHE A 128 6.59 -4.21 -25.25
N ILE A 129 6.93 -5.03 -24.27
CA ILE A 129 8.28 -5.30 -23.76
C ILE A 129 8.47 -6.83 -23.82
N GLY A 130 9.48 -7.27 -24.57
CA GLY A 130 9.68 -8.69 -24.88
C GLY A 130 11.11 -9.19 -24.71
N THR A 131 11.26 -10.52 -24.72
CA THR A 131 12.59 -11.18 -24.64
C THR A 131 13.35 -11.20 -25.98
N THR A 132 12.64 -11.03 -27.10
CA THR A 132 13.26 -10.96 -28.43
C THR A 132 13.77 -9.54 -28.70
N GLY A 133 15.03 -9.27 -28.38
CA GLY A 133 15.77 -8.12 -28.90
C GLY A 133 15.78 -6.83 -28.06
N GLN A 134 15.20 -6.77 -26.86
CA GLN A 134 15.25 -5.57 -26.01
C GLN A 134 15.43 -5.95 -24.52
N ARG A 135 16.68 -6.15 -24.09
CA ARG A 135 17.05 -6.39 -22.68
C ARG A 135 16.97 -5.13 -21.78
N ALA A 136 16.35 -4.03 -22.22
CA ALA A 136 16.48 -2.72 -21.59
C ALA A 136 15.19 -1.87 -21.43
N ASP A 137 14.00 -2.39 -21.76
CA ASP A 137 12.84 -1.52 -22.02
C ASP A 137 11.81 -1.34 -20.89
N TRP A 138 11.91 -2.08 -19.77
CA TRP A 138 11.11 -1.76 -18.57
C TRP A 138 11.44 -0.36 -18.04
N LYS A 139 12.71 0.03 -18.20
CA LYS A 139 13.32 1.22 -17.61
C LYS A 139 12.82 2.53 -18.21
N THR A 140 12.50 2.55 -19.50
CA THR A 140 12.17 3.78 -20.24
C THR A 140 10.69 3.97 -20.50
N LYS A 141 9.86 2.94 -20.36
CA LYS A 141 8.47 3.01 -20.80
C LYS A 141 7.45 3.17 -19.67
N TRP A 142 7.55 2.42 -18.56
CA TRP A 142 6.48 2.40 -17.53
C TRP A 142 6.95 2.53 -16.08
N ALA A 143 8.18 2.98 -15.82
CA ALA A 143 8.64 3.17 -14.45
C ALA A 143 7.77 4.22 -13.73
N GLY A 144 7.11 3.83 -12.63
CA GLY A 144 6.19 4.69 -11.90
C GLY A 144 4.84 4.90 -12.59
N ALA A 145 4.56 4.16 -13.67
CA ALA A 145 3.26 4.21 -14.31
C ALA A 145 2.18 3.67 -13.36
N SER A 146 1.04 4.36 -13.36
CA SER A 146 -0.17 3.91 -12.69
C SER A 146 -0.99 3.04 -13.64
N PHE A 147 -1.83 2.17 -13.09
CA PHE A 147 -2.84 1.45 -13.86
C PHE A 147 -4.18 2.14 -13.62
N GLU A 148 -4.66 2.85 -14.63
CA GLU A 148 -5.81 3.75 -14.59
C GLU A 148 -7.00 3.19 -15.36
N THR A 149 -8.20 3.77 -15.13
CA THR A 149 -9.40 3.35 -15.86
C THR A 149 -9.22 3.52 -17.37
N GLY A 150 -9.47 2.44 -18.12
CA GLY A 150 -9.25 2.35 -19.56
C GLY A 150 -7.94 1.67 -19.94
N ASP A 151 -7.01 1.50 -19.01
CA ASP A 151 -5.75 0.82 -19.31
C ASP A 151 -5.93 -0.67 -19.56
N VAL A 152 -5.13 -1.19 -20.48
CA VAL A 152 -5.12 -2.59 -20.87
C VAL A 152 -3.71 -3.14 -20.74
N LEU A 153 -3.56 -4.13 -19.88
CA LEU A 153 -2.32 -4.89 -19.69
C LEU A 153 -2.46 -6.27 -20.35
N VAL A 154 -1.49 -6.64 -21.18
CA VAL A 154 -1.45 -7.91 -21.90
C VAL A 154 -0.24 -8.71 -21.43
N LEU A 155 -0.43 -9.96 -21.08
CA LEU A 155 0.62 -10.88 -20.68
C LEU A 155 0.70 -12.00 -21.70
N VAL A 156 1.88 -12.20 -22.30
CA VAL A 156 2.13 -13.29 -23.23
C VAL A 156 2.98 -14.33 -22.52
N LEU A 157 2.47 -15.56 -22.45
CA LEU A 157 3.11 -16.67 -21.75
C LEU A 157 3.99 -17.48 -22.68
N LYS A 158 5.16 -17.89 -22.19
CA LYS A 158 6.01 -18.85 -22.90
C LYS A 158 5.31 -20.20 -23.09
N LYS A 159 4.58 -20.63 -22.06
CA LYS A 159 3.84 -21.90 -22.04
C LYS A 159 2.34 -21.63 -22.08
N LYS A 160 1.62 -22.49 -22.79
CA LYS A 160 0.15 -22.47 -22.84
C LYS A 160 -0.43 -22.76 -21.46
N LEU A 161 -1.50 -22.07 -21.11
CA LEU A 161 -2.32 -22.35 -19.94
C LEU A 161 -2.95 -23.74 -20.07
N LYS A 162 -3.14 -24.40 -18.93
CA LYS A 162 -3.83 -25.67 -18.81
C LYS A 162 -5.12 -25.48 -18.03
N SER A 163 -6.10 -26.32 -18.32
CA SER A 163 -7.31 -26.37 -17.49
C SER A 163 -6.93 -26.66 -16.04
N GLY A 164 -7.49 -25.89 -15.11
CA GLY A 164 -7.15 -25.93 -13.70
C GLY A 164 -6.08 -24.94 -13.25
N ASP A 165 -5.34 -24.30 -14.16
CA ASP A 165 -4.42 -23.22 -13.79
C ASP A 165 -5.18 -22.05 -13.13
N SER A 166 -4.52 -21.34 -12.22
CA SER A 166 -5.08 -20.19 -11.52
C SER A 166 -4.29 -18.92 -11.86
N VAL A 167 -4.97 -17.91 -12.37
CA VAL A 167 -4.43 -16.57 -12.59
C VAL A 167 -4.94 -15.69 -11.46
N THR A 168 -4.02 -15.11 -10.70
CA THR A 168 -4.33 -14.27 -9.54
C THR A 168 -3.69 -12.91 -9.71
N LEU A 169 -4.46 -11.86 -9.46
CA LEU A 169 -4.03 -10.48 -9.40
C LEU A 169 -3.92 -10.04 -7.95
N ILE A 170 -2.81 -9.42 -7.59
CA ILE A 170 -2.46 -9.06 -6.22
C ILE A 170 -2.05 -7.59 -6.17
N PHE A 171 -2.51 -6.91 -5.12
CA PHE A 171 -2.03 -5.61 -4.71
C PHE A 171 -0.90 -5.80 -3.70
N THR A 172 0.33 -5.60 -4.14
CA THR A 172 1.52 -5.95 -3.35
C THR A 172 1.70 -5.13 -2.06
N PRO A 173 1.26 -3.86 -1.92
CA PRO A 173 1.51 -3.09 -0.70
C PRO A 173 0.79 -3.64 0.54
N SER A 174 -0.29 -4.40 0.37
CA SER A 174 -1.03 -5.08 1.44
C SER A 174 -1.09 -6.61 1.27
N ASP A 175 -0.52 -7.15 0.18
CA ASP A 175 -0.64 -8.54 -0.28
C ASP A 175 -2.09 -9.01 -0.48
N ASP A 176 -3.00 -8.07 -0.75
CA ASP A 176 -4.41 -8.36 -0.95
C ASP A 176 -4.70 -8.89 -2.36
N LEU A 177 -5.64 -9.84 -2.43
CA LEU A 177 -6.12 -10.41 -3.69
C LEU A 177 -7.13 -9.45 -4.33
N LEU A 178 -6.79 -8.97 -5.52
CA LEU A 178 -7.69 -8.11 -6.31
C LEU A 178 -8.67 -8.95 -7.15
N GLN A 179 -8.16 -10.02 -7.78
CA GLN A 179 -8.98 -10.92 -8.59
C GLN A 179 -8.32 -12.29 -8.72
N ARG A 180 -9.13 -13.34 -8.87
CA ARG A 180 -8.66 -14.68 -9.22
C ARG A 180 -9.58 -15.30 -10.24
N VAL A 181 -9.00 -15.86 -11.29
CA VAL A 181 -9.70 -16.60 -12.34
C VAL A 181 -9.07 -17.98 -12.47
N LYS A 182 -9.91 -19.01 -12.53
CA LYS A 182 -9.48 -20.37 -12.83
C LYS A 182 -9.62 -20.61 -14.33
N VAL A 183 -8.58 -21.14 -14.95
CA VAL A 183 -8.58 -21.53 -16.35
C VAL A 183 -9.48 -22.75 -16.52
N VAL A 184 -10.41 -22.64 -17.45
CA VAL A 184 -11.33 -23.72 -17.85
C VAL A 184 -10.79 -24.39 -19.11
#